data_AF-A0A355GK76-F1
#
_entry.id   AF-A0A355GK76-F1
#
_cell.length_a   1.000
_cell.length_b   1.000
_cell.length_c   1.000
_cell.angle_alpha   90.00
_cell.angle_beta   90.00
_cell.angle_gamma   90.00
#
_symmetry.space_group_name_H-M   'P 1'
#
loop_
_entity.id
_entity.type
_entity.pdbx_description
1 polymer ?
#
loop_
_entity_poly.entity_id
_entity_poly.type
_entity_poly.pdbx_seq_one_letter_code
_entity_poly.pdbx_strand_id
1 'polypeptide(L)'
;MKSVLACVFLILTLLPRHSGAADEKVKIIPDVVYGHKFGMALTFDVFQPQKPNGAGVLFMVSGGWYSRWTEPQSMLGWFNPLLEEGFTVFCVRHGSSPKFKIPEVVEDVRRSVRFIRQHAQEYGVNPNQLGVWGGSAGGHLSLILGTTSDQGDPDTKDPVLKNSNRVAAVAAYYPPTDIREFVDEKSPYYHRFPALQFKADLADDFSPLLHVTPDDPPTLLIHGDQDKLVPISHSNNIMKKFEEQKVPAELIVIKDAAHGFKGEDQNRASQAVVDWFKKYLLNP
;
A
#
# COMPACT_ATOMS: atom_id res chain seq x y z
N MET A 1 -1.34 -84.46 7.43
CA MET A 1 -1.01 -83.03 7.23
C MET A 1 -2.28 -82.34 6.74
N LYS A 2 -2.88 -81.47 7.55
CA LYS A 2 -4.10 -80.72 7.23
C LYS A 2 -3.69 -79.37 6.64
N SER A 3 -4.08 -79.10 5.40
CA SER A 3 -3.80 -77.82 4.72
C SER A 3 -4.98 -76.87 4.96
N VAL A 4 -4.70 -75.72 5.58
CA VAL A 4 -5.68 -74.67 5.86
C VAL A 4 -5.77 -73.75 4.63
N LEU A 5 -6.98 -73.60 4.09
CA LEU A 5 -7.32 -72.66 3.03
C LEU A 5 -7.50 -71.27 3.67
N ALA A 6 -6.64 -70.30 3.33
CA ALA A 6 -6.79 -68.91 3.77
C ALA A 6 -7.52 -68.11 2.69
N CYS A 7 -8.79 -67.77 2.95
CA CYS A 7 -9.56 -66.82 2.15
C CYS A 7 -9.02 -65.40 2.38
N VAL A 8 -8.49 -64.77 1.33
CA VAL A 8 -8.13 -63.35 1.34
C VAL A 8 -9.40 -62.54 1.02
N PHE A 9 -9.94 -61.84 2.01
CA PHE A 9 -10.97 -60.82 1.81
C PHE A 9 -10.32 -59.57 1.23
N LEU A 10 -10.65 -59.24 -0.03
CA LEU A 10 -10.30 -57.98 -0.66
C LEU A 10 -11.26 -56.89 -0.15
N ILE A 11 -10.85 -56.11 0.86
CA ILE A 11 -11.59 -54.93 1.31
C ILE A 11 -11.29 -53.81 0.32
N LEU A 12 -12.20 -53.54 -0.61
CA LEU A 12 -12.23 -52.28 -1.38
C LEU A 12 -12.59 -51.14 -0.42
N THR A 13 -11.59 -50.40 0.04
CA THR A 13 -11.79 -49.13 0.71
C THR A 13 -12.16 -48.09 -0.34
N LEU A 14 -13.45 -47.77 -0.41
CA LEU A 14 -13.94 -46.56 -1.07
C LEU A 14 -13.39 -45.36 -0.29
N LEU A 15 -12.26 -44.81 -0.75
CA LEU A 15 -11.79 -43.52 -0.29
C LEU A 15 -12.87 -42.49 -0.61
N PRO A 16 -13.33 -41.69 0.37
CA PRO A 16 -14.25 -40.61 0.08
C PRO A 16 -13.53 -39.63 -0.85
N ARG A 17 -14.05 -39.47 -2.08
CA ARG A 17 -13.73 -38.31 -2.91
C ARG A 17 -14.14 -37.09 -2.11
N HIS A 18 -13.18 -36.45 -1.45
CA HIS A 18 -13.34 -35.08 -0.98
C HIS A 18 -13.56 -34.23 -2.23
N SER A 19 -14.82 -33.99 -2.57
CA SER A 19 -15.22 -32.81 -3.34
C SER A 19 -15.06 -31.59 -2.44
N GLY A 20 -13.81 -31.30 -2.09
CA GLY A 20 -13.40 -30.03 -1.51
C GLY A 20 -13.02 -29.11 -2.65
N ALA A 21 -13.99 -28.66 -3.44
CA ALA A 21 -13.83 -27.39 -4.13
C ALA A 21 -13.90 -26.32 -3.03
N ALA A 22 -12.77 -26.13 -2.34
CA ALA A 22 -12.60 -24.97 -1.48
C ALA A 22 -12.71 -23.76 -2.40
N ASP A 23 -13.80 -23.03 -2.23
CA ASP A 23 -14.11 -21.77 -2.87
C ASP A 23 -13.06 -20.74 -2.41
N GLU A 24 -11.85 -20.78 -2.99
CA GLU A 24 -10.83 -19.74 -2.76
C GLU A 24 -11.29 -18.45 -3.42
N LYS A 25 -12.09 -17.65 -2.70
CA LYS A 25 -12.70 -16.40 -3.19
C LYS A 25 -11.71 -15.33 -3.65
N VAL A 26 -10.42 -15.47 -3.33
CA VAL A 26 -9.34 -14.54 -3.70
C VAL A 26 -8.09 -15.36 -3.98
N LYS A 27 -7.46 -15.15 -5.15
CA LYS A 27 -6.16 -15.73 -5.47
C LYS A 27 -5.06 -14.87 -4.83
N ILE A 28 -4.22 -15.50 -4.02
CA ILE A 28 -3.08 -14.85 -3.39
C ILE A 28 -1.79 -15.30 -4.08
N ILE A 29 -0.97 -14.34 -4.51
CA ILE A 29 0.39 -14.57 -4.99
C ILE A 29 1.36 -13.95 -3.97
N PRO A 30 1.93 -14.76 -3.07
CA PRO A 30 2.78 -14.24 -2.01
C PRO A 30 4.18 -13.88 -2.53
N ASP A 31 4.83 -12.94 -1.84
CA ASP A 31 6.26 -12.68 -1.93
C ASP A 31 6.82 -12.45 -3.34
N VAL A 32 6.06 -11.73 -4.18
CA VAL A 32 6.55 -11.28 -5.49
C VAL A 32 7.71 -10.32 -5.27
N VAL A 33 8.88 -10.68 -5.77
CA VAL A 33 10.11 -9.89 -5.61
C VAL A 33 10.16 -8.78 -6.65
N TYR A 34 10.08 -7.52 -6.22
CA TYR A 34 10.15 -6.36 -7.11
C TYR A 34 11.54 -5.71 -7.16
N GLY A 35 12.47 -6.15 -6.31
CA GLY A 35 13.82 -5.65 -6.24
C GLY A 35 14.68 -6.37 -5.21
N HIS A 36 15.99 -6.11 -5.26
CA HIS A 36 16.94 -6.59 -4.27
C HIS A 36 17.75 -5.43 -3.72
N LYS A 37 18.01 -5.44 -2.41
CA LYS A 37 18.76 -4.38 -1.74
C LYS A 37 19.50 -4.95 -0.53
N PHE A 38 20.80 -4.69 -0.42
CA PHE A 38 21.67 -5.24 0.64
C PHE A 38 21.50 -6.76 0.87
N GLY A 39 21.38 -7.53 -0.21
CA GLY A 39 21.20 -8.98 -0.16
C GLY A 39 19.81 -9.46 0.28
N MET A 40 18.84 -8.55 0.46
CA MET A 40 17.45 -8.86 0.81
C MET A 40 16.54 -8.66 -0.39
N ALA A 41 15.48 -9.46 -0.47
CA ALA A 41 14.39 -9.24 -1.42
C ALA A 41 13.43 -8.17 -0.90
N LEU A 42 13.00 -7.28 -1.78
CA LEU A 42 11.87 -6.40 -1.56
C LEU A 42 10.64 -7.06 -2.17
N THR A 43 9.57 -7.24 -1.38
CA THR A 43 8.41 -8.03 -1.82
C THR A 43 7.08 -7.28 -1.72
N PHE A 44 6.14 -7.68 -2.55
CA PHE A 44 4.71 -7.43 -2.34
C PHE A 44 3.91 -8.72 -2.50
N ASP A 45 2.72 -8.78 -1.92
CA ASP A 45 1.75 -9.83 -2.22
C ASP A 45 0.70 -9.29 -3.17
N VAL A 46 0.19 -10.15 -4.03
CA VAL A 46 -0.95 -9.84 -4.90
C VAL A 46 -2.19 -10.54 -4.37
N PHE A 47 -3.26 -9.78 -4.18
CA PHE A 47 -4.60 -10.27 -3.87
C PHE A 47 -5.48 -10.01 -5.07
N GLN A 48 -5.76 -11.06 -5.85
CA GLN A 48 -6.58 -11.01 -7.06
C GLN A 48 -7.99 -11.50 -6.77
N PRO A 49 -9.03 -10.66 -6.94
CA PRO A 49 -10.41 -11.09 -6.79
C PRO A 49 -10.82 -12.00 -7.95
N GLN A 50 -11.87 -12.80 -7.76
CA GLN A 50 -12.39 -13.72 -8.79
C GLN A 50 -12.93 -12.98 -10.03
N LYS A 51 -13.43 -11.76 -9.84
CA LYS A 51 -13.95 -10.90 -10.91
C LYS A 51 -13.18 -9.57 -10.92
N PRO A 52 -11.97 -9.54 -11.50
CA PRO A 52 -11.17 -8.33 -11.53
C PRO A 52 -11.82 -7.25 -12.39
N ASN A 53 -11.79 -6.00 -11.91
CA ASN A 53 -12.31 -4.82 -12.60
C ASN A 53 -11.26 -4.12 -13.49
N GLY A 54 -10.04 -4.67 -13.54
CA GLY A 54 -8.93 -4.15 -14.32
C GLY A 54 -8.08 -3.07 -13.63
N ALA A 55 -8.48 -2.56 -12.47
CA ALA A 55 -7.71 -1.58 -11.71
C ALA A 55 -6.90 -2.23 -10.57
N GLY A 56 -5.76 -1.62 -10.26
CA GLY A 56 -4.84 -2.05 -9.20
C GLY A 56 -4.77 -1.03 -8.07
N VAL A 57 -4.69 -1.48 -6.83
CA VAL A 57 -4.53 -0.62 -5.65
C VAL A 57 -3.36 -1.12 -4.81
N LEU A 58 -2.36 -0.27 -4.61
CA LEU A 58 -1.21 -0.57 -3.77
C LEU A 58 -1.51 -0.18 -2.32
N PHE A 59 -1.27 -1.08 -1.37
CA PHE A 59 -1.27 -0.78 0.06
C PHE A 59 0.17 -0.70 0.56
N MET A 60 0.56 0.43 1.14
CA MET A 60 1.89 0.62 1.73
C MET A 60 1.93 0.05 3.15
N VAL A 61 2.58 -1.10 3.34
CA VAL A 61 2.76 -1.72 4.67
C VAL A 61 3.80 -0.94 5.46
N SER A 62 3.36 0.09 6.19
CA SER A 62 4.28 0.98 6.88
C SER A 62 3.68 1.65 8.11
N GLY A 63 4.23 1.34 9.29
CA GLY A 63 3.91 2.00 10.55
C GLY A 63 5.17 2.62 11.16
N GLY A 64 5.28 3.95 11.19
CA GLY A 64 6.54 4.61 11.58
C GLY A 64 7.72 4.24 10.67
N TRP A 65 7.46 4.00 9.39
CA TRP A 65 8.41 3.48 8.39
C TRP A 65 9.04 2.13 8.75
N TYR A 66 8.41 1.41 9.69
CA TYR A 66 8.63 -0.01 9.90
C TYR A 66 7.67 -0.80 9.00
N SER A 67 8.25 -1.62 8.14
CA SER A 67 7.56 -2.50 7.20
C SER A 67 7.75 -3.94 7.65
N ARG A 68 6.64 -4.60 8.00
CA ARG A 68 6.64 -5.95 8.57
C ARG A 68 6.06 -6.94 7.57
N TRP A 69 6.70 -8.10 7.45
CA TRP A 69 6.08 -9.25 6.81
C TRP A 69 5.10 -9.93 7.76
N THR A 70 3.91 -10.22 7.25
CA THR A 70 2.90 -11.07 7.88
C THR A 70 2.38 -12.03 6.83
N GLU A 71 1.84 -13.16 7.27
CA GLU A 71 1.22 -14.12 6.36
C GLU A 71 0.10 -13.42 5.56
N PRO A 72 0.09 -13.49 4.21
CA PRO A 72 -0.84 -12.72 3.39
C PRO A 72 -2.32 -12.99 3.72
N GLN A 73 -2.66 -14.22 4.07
CA GLN A 73 -4.00 -14.64 4.48
C GLN A 73 -4.52 -13.82 5.67
N SER A 74 -3.64 -13.39 6.59
CA SER A 74 -4.02 -12.56 7.74
C SER A 74 -4.43 -11.13 7.36
N MET A 75 -4.05 -10.68 6.16
CA MET A 75 -4.35 -9.33 5.66
C MET A 75 -5.64 -9.28 4.83
N LEU A 76 -6.23 -10.43 4.46
CA LEU A 76 -7.44 -10.48 3.62
C LEU A 76 -8.58 -9.60 4.14
N GLY A 77 -8.84 -9.63 5.45
CA GLY A 77 -9.91 -8.83 6.06
C GLY A 77 -9.76 -7.33 5.84
N TRP A 78 -8.53 -6.82 5.70
CA TRP A 78 -8.27 -5.40 5.42
C TRP A 78 -8.55 -5.03 3.96
N PHE A 79 -8.51 -6.01 3.05
CA PHE A 79 -8.64 -5.79 1.62
C PHE A 79 -9.99 -6.20 1.07
N ASN A 80 -10.82 -6.92 1.83
CA ASN A 80 -12.15 -7.38 1.41
C ASN A 80 -12.99 -6.26 0.76
N PRO A 81 -13.11 -5.04 1.31
CA PRO A 81 -13.92 -4.00 0.67
C PRO A 81 -13.46 -3.62 -0.75
N LEU A 82 -12.15 -3.65 -1.01
CA LEU A 82 -11.59 -3.40 -2.34
C LEU A 82 -11.73 -4.62 -3.26
N LEU A 83 -11.50 -5.82 -2.71
CA LEU A 83 -11.57 -7.09 -3.45
C LEU A 83 -13.00 -7.39 -3.92
N GLU A 84 -14.00 -7.08 -3.10
CA GLU A 84 -15.43 -7.25 -3.43
C GLU A 84 -15.86 -6.36 -4.61
N GLU A 85 -15.22 -5.20 -4.77
CA GLU A 85 -15.42 -4.28 -5.91
C GLU A 85 -14.54 -4.62 -7.12
N GLY A 86 -13.75 -5.69 -7.04
CA GLY A 86 -12.95 -6.22 -8.12
C GLY A 86 -11.55 -5.60 -8.27
N PHE A 87 -11.10 -4.77 -7.32
CA PHE A 87 -9.73 -4.24 -7.37
C PHE A 87 -8.70 -5.33 -7.08
N THR A 88 -7.63 -5.38 -7.88
CA THR A 88 -6.45 -6.18 -7.51
C THR A 88 -5.61 -5.40 -6.51
N VAL A 89 -5.34 -5.98 -5.34
CA VAL A 89 -4.57 -5.29 -4.28
C VAL A 89 -3.12 -5.77 -4.26
N PHE A 90 -2.18 -4.84 -4.21
CA PHE A 90 -0.75 -5.09 -4.05
C PHE A 90 -0.29 -4.65 -2.67
N CYS A 91 0.02 -5.59 -1.79
CA CYS A 91 0.45 -5.32 -0.42
C CYS A 91 1.96 -5.13 -0.39
N VAL A 92 2.43 -3.89 -0.48
CA VAL A 92 3.85 -3.55 -0.73
C VAL A 92 4.62 -3.39 0.57
N ARG A 93 5.75 -4.09 0.66
CA ARG A 93 6.74 -3.91 1.74
C ARG A 93 7.98 -3.24 1.19
N HIS A 94 8.50 -2.29 1.95
CA HIS A 94 9.73 -1.57 1.66
C HIS A 94 10.83 -1.95 2.64
N GLY A 95 12.06 -1.46 2.43
CA GLY A 95 13.14 -1.59 3.41
C GLY A 95 12.71 -1.06 4.78
N SER A 96 12.87 -1.85 5.83
CA SER A 96 12.30 -1.50 7.14
C SER A 96 13.25 -0.70 8.04
N SER A 97 12.70 0.27 8.76
CA SER A 97 13.32 0.85 9.97
C SER A 97 13.71 -0.26 10.97
N PRO A 98 14.79 -0.13 11.77
CA PRO A 98 15.68 1.03 11.89
C PRO A 98 16.80 1.07 10.84
N LYS A 99 16.94 0.02 10.02
CA LYS A 99 18.03 -0.09 9.06
C LYS A 99 17.92 0.95 7.95
N PHE A 100 16.73 1.11 7.39
CA PHE A 100 16.48 1.99 6.26
C PHE A 100 15.85 3.31 6.71
N LYS A 101 16.32 4.42 6.14
CA LYS A 101 15.78 5.76 6.39
C LYS A 101 14.80 6.17 5.30
N ILE A 102 14.01 7.22 5.54
CA ILE A 102 12.98 7.68 4.58
C ILE A 102 13.51 7.81 3.14
N PRO A 103 14.69 8.42 2.87
CA PRO A 103 15.21 8.50 1.50
C PRO A 103 15.34 7.13 0.82
N GLU A 104 15.83 6.13 1.55
CA GLU A 104 16.01 4.78 1.04
C GLU A 104 14.68 4.05 0.84
N VAL A 105 13.71 4.29 1.73
CA VAL A 105 12.37 3.70 1.68
C VAL A 105 11.55 4.25 0.51
N VAL A 106 11.69 5.54 0.22
CA VAL A 106 11.01 6.20 -0.89
C VAL A 106 11.43 5.58 -2.23
N GLU A 107 12.72 5.29 -2.41
CA GLU A 107 13.19 4.60 -3.61
C GLU A 107 12.60 3.19 -3.76
N ASP A 108 12.41 2.47 -2.66
CA ASP A 108 11.80 1.13 -2.67
C ASP A 108 10.33 1.20 -3.12
N VAL A 109 9.53 2.10 -2.55
CA VAL A 109 8.10 2.21 -2.93
C VAL A 109 7.92 2.75 -4.35
N ARG A 110 8.76 3.69 -4.82
CA ARG A 110 8.77 4.13 -6.22
C ARG A 110 9.05 2.96 -7.15
N ARG A 111 10.07 2.14 -6.85
CA ARG A 111 10.39 0.93 -7.61
C ARG A 111 9.20 -0.03 -7.68
N SER A 112 8.45 -0.20 -6.59
CA SER A 112 7.29 -1.10 -6.55
C SER A 112 6.21 -0.71 -7.56
N VAL A 113 5.88 0.59 -7.69
CA VAL A 113 4.92 1.08 -8.69
C VAL A 113 5.41 0.80 -10.09
N ARG A 114 6.69 1.10 -10.37
CA ARG A 114 7.30 0.86 -11.68
C ARG A 114 7.26 -0.62 -12.07
N PHE A 115 7.57 -1.49 -11.11
CA PHE A 115 7.53 -2.93 -11.32
C PHE A 115 6.11 -3.41 -11.61
N ILE A 116 5.12 -3.02 -10.79
CA ILE A 116 3.72 -3.37 -11.01
C ILE A 116 3.23 -2.87 -12.37
N ARG A 117 3.61 -1.65 -12.76
CA ARG A 117 3.31 -1.08 -14.09
C ARG A 117 3.91 -1.91 -15.22
N GLN A 118 5.19 -2.28 -15.12
CA GLN A 118 5.86 -3.10 -16.13
C GLN A 118 5.20 -4.48 -16.29
N HIS A 119 4.73 -5.06 -15.18
CA HIS A 119 4.15 -6.41 -15.12
C HIS A 119 2.61 -6.40 -15.08
N ALA A 120 1.96 -5.27 -15.37
CA ALA A 120 0.53 -5.09 -15.13
C ALA A 120 -0.35 -6.12 -15.87
N GLN A 121 0.06 -6.51 -17.08
CA GLN A 121 -0.63 -7.55 -17.88
C GLN A 121 -0.66 -8.91 -17.17
N GLU A 122 0.40 -9.28 -16.44
CA GLU A 122 0.47 -10.54 -15.67
C GLU A 122 -0.55 -10.58 -14.54
N TYR A 123 -0.91 -9.40 -14.02
CA TYR A 123 -1.90 -9.25 -12.95
C TYR A 123 -3.31 -8.95 -13.46
N GLY A 124 -3.51 -8.82 -14.77
CA GLY A 124 -4.79 -8.42 -15.35
C GLY A 124 -5.19 -6.98 -15.01
N VAL A 125 -4.21 -6.12 -14.74
CA VAL A 125 -4.40 -4.72 -14.35
C VAL A 125 -3.98 -3.79 -15.49
N ASN A 126 -4.70 -2.69 -15.66
CA ASN A 126 -4.31 -1.60 -16.54
C ASN A 126 -3.20 -0.76 -15.86
N PRO A 127 -2.02 -0.60 -16.49
CA PRO A 127 -0.89 0.15 -15.91
C PRO A 127 -1.18 1.64 -15.64
N ASN A 128 -2.26 2.18 -16.20
CA ASN A 128 -2.70 3.56 -15.99
C ASN A 128 -3.80 3.70 -14.93
N GLN A 129 -4.33 2.60 -14.38
CA GLN A 129 -5.37 2.58 -13.34
C GLN A 129 -4.81 2.01 -12.03
N LEU A 130 -3.70 2.61 -11.57
CA LEU A 130 -3.04 2.25 -10.30
C LEU A 130 -3.33 3.30 -9.23
N GLY A 131 -4.04 2.91 -8.17
CA GLY A 131 -4.18 3.72 -6.95
C GLY A 131 -3.18 3.32 -5.88
N VAL A 132 -2.97 4.17 -4.88
CA VAL A 132 -2.15 3.84 -3.71
C VAL A 132 -2.76 4.36 -2.42
N TRP A 133 -2.65 3.58 -1.35
CA TRP A 133 -3.07 4.01 -0.02
C TRP A 133 -2.25 3.42 1.12
N GLY A 134 -2.38 4.06 2.28
CA GLY A 134 -1.79 3.61 3.54
C GLY A 134 -2.15 4.55 4.68
N GLY A 135 -1.86 4.12 5.91
CA GLY A 135 -2.05 4.94 7.11
C GLY A 135 -0.73 5.36 7.74
N SER A 136 -0.72 6.51 8.42
CA SER A 136 0.45 7.05 9.11
C SER A 136 1.65 7.15 8.15
N ALA A 137 2.77 6.49 8.46
CA ALA A 137 3.92 6.40 7.54
C ALA A 137 3.57 5.83 6.15
N GLY A 138 2.64 4.87 6.05
CA GLY A 138 2.15 4.40 4.75
C GLY A 138 1.37 5.46 3.99
N GLY A 139 0.65 6.32 4.71
CA GLY A 139 -0.03 7.49 4.14
C GLY A 139 0.97 8.54 3.66
N HIS A 140 2.04 8.78 4.41
CA HIS A 140 3.17 9.62 3.97
C HIS A 140 3.79 9.10 2.67
N LEU A 141 4.12 7.80 2.60
CA LEU A 141 4.68 7.19 1.40
C LEU A 141 3.70 7.23 0.22
N SER A 142 2.40 7.09 0.47
CA SER A 142 1.36 7.23 -0.56
C SER A 142 1.31 8.66 -1.11
N LEU A 143 1.41 9.67 -0.25
CA LEU A 143 1.46 11.07 -0.67
C LEU A 143 2.77 11.42 -1.39
N ILE A 144 3.91 10.83 -0.99
CA ILE A 144 5.18 10.95 -1.72
C ILE A 144 5.01 10.44 -3.15
N LEU A 145 4.40 9.26 -3.34
CA LEU A 145 4.12 8.71 -4.67
C LEU A 145 3.18 9.60 -5.49
N GLY A 146 2.26 10.33 -4.85
CA GLY A 146 1.37 11.28 -5.53
C GLY A 146 2.07 12.58 -5.95
N THR A 147 2.76 13.22 -5.01
CA THR A 147 3.26 14.61 -5.12
C THR A 147 4.70 14.72 -5.65
N THR A 148 5.46 13.62 -5.66
CA THR A 148 6.88 13.62 -6.08
C THR A 148 7.15 12.57 -7.16
N SER A 149 6.16 12.37 -8.02
CA SER A 149 6.22 11.37 -9.09
C SER A 149 7.06 11.81 -10.28
N ASP A 150 7.56 10.85 -11.05
CA ASP A 150 8.37 11.05 -12.24
C ASP A 150 8.00 10.06 -13.36
N GLN A 151 8.58 10.27 -14.56
CA GLN A 151 8.30 9.46 -15.74
C GLN A 151 9.21 8.23 -15.90
N GLY A 152 10.16 8.04 -14.99
CA GLY A 152 11.25 7.08 -15.14
C GLY A 152 12.45 7.66 -15.89
N ASP A 153 13.50 6.86 -15.98
CA ASP A 153 14.75 7.20 -16.67
C ASP A 153 14.91 6.29 -17.90
N PRO A 154 14.76 6.80 -19.14
CA PRO A 154 14.89 5.96 -20.35
C PRO A 154 16.31 5.43 -20.58
N ASP A 155 17.33 6.10 -20.03
CA ASP A 155 18.75 5.82 -20.25
C ASP A 155 19.32 4.82 -19.23
N THR A 156 18.56 4.50 -18.18
CA THR A 156 18.96 3.51 -17.18
C THR A 156 19.06 2.10 -17.76
N LYS A 157 19.96 1.29 -17.20
CA LYS A 157 20.11 -0.13 -17.55
C LYS A 157 19.06 -1.02 -16.89
N ASP A 158 18.45 -0.56 -15.81
CA ASP A 158 17.42 -1.33 -15.10
C ASP A 158 16.06 -1.15 -15.78
N PRO A 159 15.48 -2.17 -16.43
CA PRO A 159 14.22 -2.03 -17.14
C PRO A 159 13.06 -1.55 -16.26
N VAL A 160 13.08 -1.83 -14.95
CA VAL A 160 12.05 -1.36 -14.02
C VAL A 160 12.09 0.16 -13.94
N LEU A 161 13.28 0.76 -13.83
CA LEU A 161 13.47 2.19 -13.63
C LEU A 161 13.10 3.05 -14.86
N LYS A 162 12.90 2.42 -16.03
CA LYS A 162 12.41 3.10 -17.24
C LYS A 162 10.94 3.50 -17.19
N ASN A 163 10.15 2.83 -16.36
CA ASN A 163 8.71 3.05 -16.29
C ASN A 163 8.42 4.20 -15.33
N SER A 164 7.35 4.96 -15.56
CA SER A 164 6.86 5.96 -14.59
C SER A 164 6.51 5.33 -13.25
N ASN A 165 6.62 6.08 -12.15
CA ASN A 165 6.10 5.73 -10.82
C ASN A 165 4.78 6.46 -10.48
N ARG A 166 4.18 7.18 -11.43
CA ARG A 166 2.91 7.89 -11.23
C ARG A 166 1.80 6.93 -10.84
N VAL A 167 0.88 7.42 -10.01
CA VAL A 167 -0.36 6.74 -9.62
C VAL A 167 -1.53 7.61 -10.06
N ALA A 168 -2.68 7.00 -10.35
CA ALA A 168 -3.87 7.68 -10.85
C ALA A 168 -4.77 8.22 -9.73
N ALA A 169 -4.65 7.71 -8.51
CA ALA A 169 -5.36 8.20 -7.34
C ALA A 169 -4.61 7.86 -6.05
N VAL A 170 -4.75 8.70 -5.03
CA VAL A 170 -4.14 8.51 -3.72
C VAL A 170 -5.20 8.55 -2.63
N ALA A 171 -5.08 7.70 -1.62
CA ALA A 171 -5.77 7.87 -0.34
C ALA A 171 -4.79 7.73 0.83
N ALA A 172 -4.88 8.59 1.85
CA ALA A 172 -3.95 8.58 2.98
C ALA A 172 -4.67 8.80 4.31
N TYR A 173 -4.46 7.88 5.25
CA TYR A 173 -4.99 8.02 6.61
C TYR A 173 -3.97 8.68 7.52
N TYR A 174 -4.38 9.74 8.22
CA TYR A 174 -3.60 10.50 9.22
C TYR A 174 -2.10 10.63 8.87
N PRO A 175 -1.76 11.10 7.64
CA PRO A 175 -0.38 11.08 7.18
C PRO A 175 0.42 12.23 7.77
N PRO A 176 1.69 12.01 8.16
CA PRO A 176 2.62 13.13 8.29
C PRO A 176 2.94 13.66 6.90
N THR A 177 2.83 14.98 6.71
CA THR A 177 2.93 15.65 5.39
C THR A 177 4.08 16.65 5.31
N ASP A 178 4.60 17.07 6.46
CA ASP A 178 5.75 17.94 6.62
C ASP A 178 6.63 17.31 7.70
N ILE A 179 7.77 16.76 7.31
CA ILE A 179 8.63 16.01 8.23
C ILE A 179 9.83 16.83 8.68
N ARG A 180 9.93 18.11 8.29
CA ARG A 180 11.09 18.97 8.60
C ARG A 180 11.32 19.11 10.10
N GLU A 181 10.24 19.26 10.87
CA GLU A 181 10.31 19.30 12.35
C GLU A 181 10.56 17.92 12.97
N PHE A 182 10.36 16.84 12.23
CA PHE A 182 10.51 15.46 12.74
C PHE A 182 11.94 14.95 12.60
N VAL A 183 12.70 15.47 11.63
CA VAL A 183 14.10 15.11 11.38
C VAL A 183 15.09 15.89 12.25
N ASP A 184 14.64 16.92 12.98
CA ASP A 184 15.48 17.61 13.96
C ASP A 184 15.81 16.65 15.11
N GLU A 185 17.09 16.50 15.46
CA GLU A 185 17.55 15.61 16.53
C GLU A 185 16.90 15.94 17.89
N LYS A 186 16.48 17.19 18.10
CA LYS A 186 15.76 17.62 19.31
C LYS A 186 14.29 17.21 19.31
N SER A 187 13.76 16.80 18.17
CA SER A 187 12.38 16.37 18.03
C SER A 187 12.13 15.06 18.78
N PRO A 188 11.02 14.93 19.53
CA PRO A 188 10.67 13.66 20.16
C PRO A 188 10.39 12.55 19.13
N TYR A 189 10.14 12.91 17.87
CA TYR A 189 9.92 11.96 16.78
C TYR A 189 11.22 11.31 16.30
N TYR A 190 12.34 12.04 16.31
CA TYR A 190 13.62 11.61 15.74
C TYR A 190 14.17 10.32 16.37
N HIS A 191 14.10 10.21 17.70
CA HIS A 191 14.51 9.01 18.41
C HIS A 191 13.43 7.92 18.44
N ARG A 192 12.16 8.31 18.35
CA ARG A 192 11.03 7.36 18.34
C ARG A 192 10.89 6.61 17.02
N PHE A 193 11.18 7.27 15.90
CA PHE A 193 11.07 6.70 14.56
C PHE A 193 12.42 6.78 13.84
N PRO A 194 13.27 5.73 13.95
CA PRO A 194 14.64 5.77 13.44
C PRO A 194 14.76 6.04 11.94
N ALA A 195 13.69 5.87 11.15
CA ALA A 195 13.69 6.21 9.73
C ALA A 195 13.86 7.72 9.46
N LEU A 196 13.55 8.58 10.44
CA LEU A 196 13.75 10.03 10.39
C LEU A 196 15.23 10.44 10.57
N GLN A 197 16.10 9.50 10.95
CA GLN A 197 17.52 9.76 11.22
C GLN A 197 18.33 9.80 9.92
N PHE A 198 18.02 10.79 9.08
CA PHE A 198 18.76 11.16 7.88
C PHE A 198 19.07 12.66 7.92
N LYS A 199 19.84 13.16 6.95
CA LYS A 199 20.27 14.56 6.95
C LYS A 199 19.06 15.51 6.82
N ALA A 200 18.99 16.50 7.70
CA ALA A 200 17.85 17.41 7.77
C ALA A 200 17.71 18.32 6.53
N ASP A 201 18.78 18.55 5.78
CA ASP A 201 18.76 19.29 4.50
C ASP A 201 17.98 18.57 3.39
N LEU A 202 17.73 17.26 3.54
CA LEU A 202 16.90 16.48 2.62
C LEU A 202 15.42 16.45 3.04
N ALA A 203 15.04 17.02 4.17
CA ALA A 203 13.69 16.87 4.71
C ALA A 203 12.61 17.50 3.82
N ASP A 204 12.98 18.56 3.08
CA ASP A 204 12.11 19.20 2.12
C ASP A 204 11.71 18.21 1.01
N ASP A 205 12.68 17.46 0.46
CA ASP A 205 12.47 16.45 -0.61
C ASP A 205 11.49 15.34 -0.21
N PHE A 206 11.33 15.10 1.09
CA PHE A 206 10.49 14.03 1.64
C PHE A 206 9.30 14.57 2.44
N SER A 207 8.94 15.83 2.25
CA SER A 207 7.76 16.48 2.82
C SER A 207 6.71 16.72 1.72
N PRO A 208 5.72 15.83 1.50
CA PRO A 208 4.73 15.95 0.43
C PRO A 208 4.04 17.33 0.34
N LEU A 209 3.87 18.00 1.48
CA LEU A 209 3.29 19.34 1.57
C LEU A 209 3.98 20.36 0.65
N LEU A 210 5.28 20.21 0.42
CA LEU A 210 6.11 21.16 -0.33
C LEU A 210 6.12 20.92 -1.83
N HIS A 211 5.62 19.77 -2.28
CA HIS A 211 5.71 19.33 -3.67
C HIS A 211 4.36 19.26 -4.39
N VAL A 212 3.30 19.80 -3.78
CA VAL A 212 1.98 19.78 -4.41
C VAL A 212 1.99 20.60 -5.70
N THR A 213 1.57 19.98 -6.80
CA THR A 213 1.49 20.58 -8.14
C THR A 213 0.14 20.32 -8.82
N PRO A 214 -0.28 21.15 -9.80
CA PRO A 214 -1.58 20.97 -10.45
C PRO A 214 -1.78 19.65 -11.21
N ASP A 215 -0.70 18.93 -11.54
CA ASP A 215 -0.72 17.63 -12.23
C ASP A 215 -0.63 16.42 -11.28
N ASP A 216 -0.76 16.65 -9.97
CA ASP A 216 -0.87 15.60 -8.97
C ASP A 216 -2.20 14.82 -9.11
N PRO A 217 -2.21 13.53 -8.73
CA PRO A 217 -3.43 12.72 -8.80
C PRO A 217 -4.48 13.15 -7.77
N PRO A 218 -5.76 12.87 -8.04
CA PRO A 218 -6.81 13.03 -7.06
C PRO A 218 -6.48 12.36 -5.72
N THR A 219 -6.51 13.15 -4.64
CA THR A 219 -6.08 12.72 -3.30
C THR A 219 -7.18 12.78 -2.25
N LEU A 220 -7.45 11.65 -1.59
CA LEU A 220 -8.29 11.56 -0.40
C LEU A 220 -7.43 11.56 0.87
N LEU A 221 -7.78 12.39 1.84
CA LEU A 221 -7.20 12.42 3.18
C LEU A 221 -8.27 12.00 4.18
N ILE A 222 -7.93 11.15 5.14
CA ILE A 222 -8.83 10.79 6.26
C ILE A 222 -8.09 10.94 7.58
N HIS A 223 -8.58 11.77 8.51
CA HIS A 223 -7.85 12.09 9.73
C HIS A 223 -8.79 12.19 10.94
N GLY A 224 -8.38 11.63 12.08
CA GLY A 224 -9.06 11.86 13.36
C GLY A 224 -8.73 13.24 13.96
N ASP A 225 -9.72 13.95 14.50
CA ASP A 225 -9.47 15.28 15.09
C ASP A 225 -8.81 15.25 16.49
N GLN A 226 -8.70 14.07 17.11
CA GLN A 226 -8.00 13.84 18.38
C GLN A 226 -6.65 13.13 18.20
N ASP A 227 -6.07 13.14 16.99
CA ASP A 227 -4.76 12.54 16.74
C ASP A 227 -3.65 13.32 17.45
N LYS A 228 -3.08 12.69 18.48
CA LYS A 228 -1.96 13.23 19.28
C LYS A 228 -0.59 12.74 18.80
N LEU A 229 -0.55 11.83 17.81
CA LEU A 229 0.70 11.35 17.24
C LEU A 229 1.08 12.16 16.01
N VAL A 230 0.16 12.31 15.07
CA VAL A 230 0.30 13.18 13.90
C VAL A 230 -0.81 14.20 13.99
N PRO A 231 -0.53 15.46 14.34
CA PRO A 231 -1.58 16.46 14.44
C PRO A 231 -2.37 16.61 13.13
N ILE A 232 -3.69 16.80 13.23
CA ILE A 232 -4.58 17.01 12.06
C ILE A 232 -4.16 18.20 11.17
N SER A 233 -3.35 19.13 11.71
CA SER A 233 -2.74 20.21 10.92
C SER A 233 -1.96 19.69 9.72
N HIS A 234 -1.36 18.49 9.77
CA HIS A 234 -0.71 17.90 8.59
C HIS A 234 -1.68 17.71 7.42
N SER A 235 -2.89 17.19 7.68
CA SER A 235 -3.91 17.03 6.65
C SER A 235 -4.53 18.36 6.24
N ASN A 236 -4.80 19.26 7.18
CA ASN A 236 -5.35 20.57 6.85
C ASN A 236 -4.39 21.39 5.96
N ASN A 237 -3.09 21.38 6.27
CA ASN A 237 -2.10 22.16 5.55
C ASN A 237 -1.92 21.66 4.12
N ILE A 238 -1.85 20.34 3.90
CA ILE A 238 -1.71 19.79 2.55
C ILE A 238 -3.01 19.90 1.75
N MET A 239 -4.19 19.77 2.40
CA MET A 239 -5.48 20.01 1.75
C MET A 239 -5.55 21.43 1.19
N LYS A 240 -5.12 22.42 1.98
CA LYS A 240 -5.02 23.81 1.52
C LYS A 240 -4.11 23.95 0.29
N LYS A 241 -2.99 23.21 0.24
CA LYS A 241 -2.10 23.20 -0.93
C LYS A 241 -2.76 22.57 -2.15
N PHE A 242 -3.50 21.48 -1.98
CA PHE A 242 -4.29 20.89 -3.07
C PHE A 242 -5.35 21.87 -3.59
N GLU A 243 -6.05 22.59 -2.72
CA GLU A 243 -7.01 23.65 -3.11
C GLU A 243 -6.33 24.79 -3.87
N GLU A 244 -5.19 25.30 -3.38
CA GLU A 244 -4.40 26.35 -4.03
C GLU A 244 -3.97 25.94 -5.45
N GLN A 245 -3.56 24.67 -5.62
CA GLN A 245 -3.11 24.11 -6.91
C GLN A 245 -4.26 23.54 -7.76
N LYS A 246 -5.50 23.58 -7.26
CA LYS A 246 -6.70 23.03 -7.91
C LYS A 246 -6.61 21.53 -8.22
N VAL A 247 -5.90 20.79 -7.38
CA VAL A 247 -5.86 19.33 -7.41
C VAL A 247 -7.18 18.80 -6.83
N PRO A 248 -7.88 17.84 -7.48
CA PRO A 248 -9.07 17.23 -6.90
C PRO A 248 -8.73 16.52 -5.58
N ALA A 249 -9.17 17.08 -4.46
CA ALA A 249 -8.89 16.51 -3.16
C ALA A 249 -10.09 16.58 -2.22
N GLU A 250 -10.10 15.70 -1.22
CA GLU A 250 -11.09 15.70 -0.14
C GLU A 250 -10.40 15.38 1.18
N LEU A 251 -10.84 16.02 2.27
CA LEU A 251 -10.45 15.70 3.63
C LEU A 251 -11.66 15.25 4.45
N ILE A 252 -11.70 13.97 4.80
CA ILE A 252 -12.68 13.41 5.73
C ILE A 252 -12.10 13.49 7.14
N VAL A 253 -12.74 14.31 7.98
CA VAL A 253 -12.43 14.36 9.42
C VAL A 253 -13.32 13.35 10.16
N ILE A 254 -12.69 12.44 10.90
CA ILE A 254 -13.37 11.53 11.82
C ILE A 254 -13.37 12.17 13.20
N LYS A 255 -14.55 12.65 13.61
CA LYS A 255 -14.73 13.34 14.89
C LYS A 255 -14.41 12.41 16.05
N ASP A 256 -13.72 12.92 17.06
CA ASP A 256 -13.34 12.24 18.30
C ASP A 256 -12.36 11.05 18.11
N ALA A 257 -11.94 10.76 16.87
CA ALA A 257 -11.00 9.69 16.58
C ALA A 257 -9.54 10.12 16.78
N ALA A 258 -8.72 9.17 17.25
CA ALA A 258 -7.29 9.34 17.49
C ALA A 258 -6.44 8.75 16.33
N HIS A 259 -5.14 8.50 16.57
CA HIS A 259 -4.25 7.85 15.61
C HIS A 259 -4.63 6.38 15.39
N GLY A 260 -5.19 6.08 14.22
CA GLY A 260 -5.73 4.76 13.89
C GLY A 260 -7.24 4.63 14.16
N PHE A 261 -7.93 3.91 13.28
CA PHE A 261 -9.38 3.75 13.33
C PHE A 261 -9.78 2.33 13.75
N LYS A 262 -10.95 2.19 14.36
CA LYS A 262 -11.53 0.91 14.79
C LYS A 262 -13.04 0.96 14.62
N GLY A 263 -13.68 -0.21 14.57
CA GLY A 263 -15.14 -0.31 14.53
C GLY A 263 -15.75 0.52 13.39
N GLU A 264 -16.76 1.33 13.71
CA GLU A 264 -17.47 2.17 12.73
C GLU A 264 -16.56 3.16 12.01
N ASP A 265 -15.57 3.75 12.70
CA ASP A 265 -14.61 4.67 12.08
C ASP A 265 -13.76 3.98 11.02
N GLN A 266 -13.32 2.75 11.30
CA GLN A 266 -12.56 1.96 10.34
C GLN A 266 -13.44 1.59 9.13
N ASN A 267 -14.70 1.22 9.37
CA ASN A 267 -15.64 0.88 8.30
C ASN A 267 -15.90 2.11 7.40
N ARG A 268 -16.15 3.28 8.00
CA ARG A 268 -16.35 4.55 7.30
C ARG A 268 -15.12 4.93 6.47
N ALA A 269 -13.92 4.84 7.06
CA ALA A 269 -12.68 5.15 6.35
C ALA A 269 -12.45 4.19 5.16
N SER A 270 -12.67 2.89 5.39
CA SER A 270 -12.48 1.85 4.36
C SER A 270 -13.45 2.04 3.19
N GLN A 271 -14.72 2.35 3.48
CA GLN A 271 -15.70 2.64 2.44
C GLN A 271 -15.33 3.88 1.63
N ALA A 272 -14.87 4.95 2.28
CA ALA A 272 -14.45 6.16 1.57
C ALA A 272 -13.28 5.91 0.62
N VAL A 273 -12.32 5.04 0.99
CA VAL A 273 -11.22 4.64 0.09
C VAL A 273 -11.72 3.85 -1.11
N VAL A 274 -12.64 2.91 -0.88
CA VAL A 274 -13.29 2.16 -1.97
C VAL A 274 -13.98 3.13 -2.94
N ASP A 275 -14.79 4.04 -2.42
CA ASP A 275 -15.54 5.00 -3.22
C ASP A 275 -14.61 5.95 -4.00
N TRP A 276 -13.51 6.38 -3.38
CA TRP A 276 -12.49 7.20 -4.03
C TRP A 276 -11.86 6.47 -5.23
N PHE A 277 -11.42 5.23 -5.03
CA PHE A 277 -10.82 4.46 -6.12
C PHE A 277 -11.83 4.06 -7.20
N LYS A 278 -13.09 3.78 -6.84
CA LYS A 278 -14.16 3.59 -7.84
C LYS A 278 -14.35 4.84 -8.69
N LYS A 279 -14.36 6.01 -8.07
CA LYS A 279 -14.51 7.29 -8.77
C LYS A 279 -13.36 7.55 -9.75
N TYR A 280 -12.11 7.43 -9.32
CA TYR A 280 -10.97 7.90 -10.11
C TYR A 280 -10.22 6.82 -10.91
N LEU A 281 -10.39 5.53 -10.57
CA LEU A 281 -9.75 4.46 -11.33
C LEU A 281 -10.68 3.80 -12.34
N LEU A 282 -11.98 3.68 -12.03
CA LEU A 282 -12.94 2.98 -12.91
C LEU A 282 -13.72 3.92 -13.84
N ASN A 283 -13.76 5.22 -13.50
CA ASN A 283 -14.34 6.25 -14.36
C ASN A 283 -13.29 7.35 -14.64
N PRO A 284 -12.12 6.99 -15.21
CA PRO A 284 -11.01 7.92 -15.42
C PRO A 284 -11.31 8.98 -16.49
#